data_AF-A0A351SLW9-F1
#
_entry.id   AF-A0A351SLW9-F1
#
_cell.length_a   1.000
_cell.length_b   1.000
_cell.length_c   1.000
_cell.angle_alpha   90.00
_cell.angle_beta   90.00
_cell.angle_gamma   90.00
#
_symmetry.space_group_name_H-M   'P 1'
#
loop_
_entity.id
_entity.type
_entity.pdbx_description
1 polymer ?
#
loop_
_entity_poly.entity_id
_entity_poly.type
_entity_poly.pdbx_seq_one_letter_code
_entity_poly.pdbx_strand_id
1 'polypeptide(L)'
;MRCPKIKLFFSFLFGILLAGVFLFDVGFAGAPRAQAAANLNGRILLQVQDLGQAWYVNPLNGLRYYLGRPDDAFAIMRSLGLGVSNNDTNNFLAAGAPSRLAGRILLQVQDKGQAYYVDPLDLRLYYLGRPTDAFNLMRSKGLGITNVDLAKIAIYQEVPTGDISAKFVFKYQNNSYELIQNLSFAWYDAYRNSTKIYSYNSASPPANIREAFYGLFLTVKSGDTSLDELTTKIKAIAALNSWTNDQIAEFALAFIQYIPYDQAKLAESDNRNTNPYYPYETLYLNRGVCSDKTFLAVALLRKLGYGAAILDFPDSNHSAVGIACPVADSLNNSGYCYGETTNFFPLGVVPRNIAAGQAQSAENSFTDLFNIASLGSLEIYQKSTGRLYGGLPALRAKVAALAADSDALVVRQGEIEALKTDLQEREDRLNVLKIQMDDYYNSGQISQYNSLVSEYNVLVSEYNVVLNTYRAQVDAYNILVAEFNAASREFYQK
;
A
#
# COMPACT_ATOMS: atom_id res chain seq x y z
N MET A 1 38.35 -40.06 -28.68
CA MET A 1 36.92 -39.71 -28.51
C MET A 1 36.85 -38.23 -28.13
N ARG A 2 36.05 -37.44 -28.86
CA ARG A 2 35.93 -35.98 -28.68
C ARG A 2 35.10 -35.68 -27.42
N CYS A 3 35.69 -34.94 -26.47
CA CYS A 3 35.00 -34.34 -25.32
C CYS A 3 34.72 -32.85 -25.64
N PRO A 4 33.56 -32.28 -25.29
CA PRO A 4 33.18 -30.94 -25.73
C PRO A 4 33.88 -29.86 -24.90
N LYS A 5 34.35 -28.81 -25.59
CA LYS A 5 34.87 -27.59 -24.98
C LYS A 5 33.70 -26.74 -24.49
N ILE A 6 33.58 -26.54 -23.18
CA ILE A 6 32.74 -25.48 -22.60
C ILE A 6 33.67 -24.29 -22.34
N LYS A 7 33.44 -23.18 -23.06
CA LYS A 7 34.07 -21.88 -22.80
C LYS A 7 33.23 -21.16 -21.74
N LEU A 8 33.77 -20.93 -20.55
CA LEU A 8 33.24 -19.92 -19.64
C LEU A 8 34.05 -18.64 -19.81
N PHE A 9 33.37 -17.57 -20.22
CA PHE A 9 33.90 -16.21 -20.17
C PHE A 9 33.84 -15.73 -18.72
N PHE A 10 35.00 -15.57 -18.08
CA PHE A 10 35.14 -14.76 -16.87
C PHE A 10 35.67 -13.38 -17.29
N SER A 11 34.84 -12.35 -17.18
CA SER A 11 35.29 -10.97 -17.28
C SER A 11 35.88 -10.55 -15.94
N PHE A 12 37.20 -10.39 -15.96
CA PHE A 12 38.00 -9.65 -14.98
C PHE A 12 37.40 -8.27 -14.68
N LEU A 13 37.37 -7.88 -13.40
CA LEU A 13 37.89 -6.57 -12.98
C LEU A 13 38.15 -6.59 -11.47
N PHE A 14 39.42 -6.83 -11.15
CA PHE A 14 40.03 -6.53 -9.86
C PHE A 14 40.74 -5.20 -10.00
N GLY A 15 40.66 -4.35 -8.97
CA GLY A 15 41.36 -3.08 -8.89
C GLY A 15 41.40 -2.56 -7.46
N ILE A 16 42.36 -3.09 -6.68
CA ILE A 16 42.84 -2.51 -5.41
C ILE A 16 43.65 -1.24 -5.73
N LEU A 17 43.43 -0.11 -5.04
CA LEU A 17 44.48 0.57 -4.25
C LEU A 17 43.98 1.79 -3.43
N LEU A 18 44.31 1.71 -2.13
CA LEU A 18 44.70 2.73 -1.16
C LEU A 18 44.60 4.25 -1.43
N ALA A 19 44.09 4.91 -0.38
CA ALA A 19 44.60 6.12 0.29
C ALA A 19 44.77 7.44 -0.50
N GLY A 20 44.08 8.48 -0.04
CA GLY A 20 44.37 9.86 -0.40
C GLY A 20 43.37 10.85 0.17
N VAL A 21 43.68 11.39 1.34
CA VAL A 21 43.14 12.69 1.78
C VAL A 21 43.58 13.72 0.76
N PHE A 22 42.64 14.28 -0.01
CA PHE A 22 42.82 15.52 -0.74
C PHE A 22 41.52 16.33 -0.67
N LEU A 23 41.60 17.44 0.07
CA LEU A 23 40.75 18.60 -0.10
C LEU A 23 40.82 19.06 -1.56
N PHE A 24 39.69 19.03 -2.26
CA PHE A 24 39.48 19.83 -3.46
C PHE A 24 38.05 20.37 -3.45
N ASP A 25 37.97 21.68 -3.21
CA ASP A 25 36.88 22.53 -3.67
C ASP A 25 36.69 22.31 -5.17
N VAL A 26 35.55 21.73 -5.53
CA VAL A 26 35.02 21.79 -6.89
C VAL A 26 33.59 22.25 -6.77
N GLY A 27 33.38 23.51 -7.15
CA GLY A 27 32.08 24.12 -7.27
C GLY A 27 31.20 23.27 -8.18
N PHE A 28 30.23 22.59 -7.58
CA PHE A 28 29.06 22.14 -8.31
C PHE A 28 28.31 23.38 -8.75
N ALA A 29 28.52 23.75 -10.01
CA ALA A 29 27.62 24.60 -10.75
C ALA A 29 26.20 24.11 -10.51
N GLY A 30 25.41 24.94 -9.82
CA GLY A 30 24.02 24.66 -9.55
C GLY A 30 23.33 24.33 -10.86
N ALA A 31 22.71 23.14 -10.91
CA ALA A 31 21.65 22.91 -11.87
C ALA A 31 20.68 24.10 -11.78
N PRO A 32 20.23 24.68 -12.91
CA PRO A 32 19.32 25.80 -12.85
C PRO A 32 18.09 25.37 -12.06
N ARG A 33 17.86 26.03 -10.92
CA ARG A 33 16.56 26.05 -10.27
C ARG A 33 15.61 26.70 -11.27
N ALA A 34 14.91 25.88 -12.04
CA ALA A 34 13.80 26.32 -12.86
C ALA A 34 12.64 26.71 -11.93
N GLN A 35 12.67 27.94 -11.43
CA GLN A 35 11.51 28.61 -10.88
C GLN A 35 10.66 29.10 -12.05
N ALA A 36 9.72 28.27 -12.47
CA ALA A 36 8.43 28.66 -13.02
C ALA A 36 7.48 27.54 -12.64
N ALA A 37 6.39 27.82 -11.92
CA ALA A 37 5.33 26.85 -11.76
C ALA A 37 4.80 26.54 -13.16
N ALA A 38 5.30 25.47 -13.78
CA ALA A 38 4.86 25.05 -15.10
C ALA A 38 3.35 24.88 -15.01
N ASN A 39 2.59 25.43 -15.96
CA ASN A 39 1.16 25.23 -16.00
C ASN A 39 0.89 23.71 -16.05
N LEU A 40 0.41 23.15 -14.95
CA LEU A 40 0.16 21.71 -14.81
C LEU A 40 -1.18 21.30 -15.40
N ASN A 41 -2.01 22.27 -15.82
CA ASN A 41 -3.30 21.99 -16.45
C ASN A 41 -3.11 21.13 -17.68
N GLY A 42 -3.89 20.06 -17.75
CA GLY A 42 -3.83 19.12 -18.86
C GLY A 42 -2.72 18.09 -18.77
N ARG A 43 -1.87 18.11 -17.73
CA ARG A 43 -0.76 17.17 -17.60
C ARG A 43 -1.19 15.89 -16.90
N ILE A 44 -0.55 14.79 -17.29
CA ILE A 44 -0.49 13.57 -16.49
C ILE A 44 0.74 13.69 -15.56
N LEU A 45 0.55 13.44 -14.27
CA LEU A 45 1.56 13.54 -13.23
C LEU A 45 1.82 12.18 -12.59
N LEU A 46 3.07 11.91 -12.24
CA LEU A 46 3.50 10.72 -11.51
C LEU A 46 4.11 11.14 -10.18
N GLN A 47 3.54 10.65 -9.08
CA GLN A 47 4.02 10.94 -7.74
C GLN A 47 5.30 10.14 -7.48
N VAL A 48 6.46 10.80 -7.42
CA VAL A 48 7.78 10.11 -7.37
C VAL A 48 8.32 9.85 -5.97
N GLN A 49 7.65 10.36 -4.93
CA GLN A 49 8.07 10.24 -3.53
C GLN A 49 7.17 9.27 -2.74
N ASP A 50 6.46 8.40 -3.44
CA ASP A 50 5.50 7.43 -2.89
C ASP A 50 5.38 6.23 -3.86
N LEU A 51 4.29 5.46 -3.79
CA LEU A 51 4.00 4.25 -4.60
C LEU A 51 3.87 4.48 -6.12
N GLY A 52 4.25 5.64 -6.67
CA GLY A 52 4.21 5.90 -8.10
C GLY A 52 2.81 6.20 -8.65
N GLN A 53 1.90 6.71 -7.81
CA GLN A 53 0.52 7.03 -8.18
C GLN A 53 0.45 7.98 -9.38
N ALA A 54 -0.48 7.73 -10.29
CA ALA A 54 -0.74 8.56 -11.46
C ALA A 54 -1.95 9.48 -11.28
N TRP A 55 -1.83 10.70 -11.80
CA TRP A 55 -2.84 11.77 -11.68
C TRP A 55 -3.03 12.48 -13.02
N TYR A 56 -4.24 12.95 -13.30
CA TYR A 56 -4.52 13.82 -14.45
C TYR A 56 -5.08 15.16 -13.97
N VAL A 57 -4.44 16.27 -14.33
CA VAL A 57 -4.95 17.61 -14.01
C VAL A 57 -5.90 18.04 -15.12
N ASN A 58 -7.19 18.09 -14.84
CA ASN A 58 -8.17 18.45 -15.84
C ASN A 58 -8.08 19.95 -16.15
N PRO A 59 -7.81 20.34 -17.41
CA PRO A 59 -7.57 21.74 -17.78
C PRO A 59 -8.83 22.61 -17.70
N LEU A 60 -10.02 22.03 -17.53
CA LEU A 60 -11.28 22.78 -17.41
C LEU A 60 -11.55 23.30 -16.00
N ASN A 61 -11.12 22.57 -14.97
CA ASN A 61 -11.39 22.91 -13.57
C ASN A 61 -10.12 23.05 -12.73
N GLY A 62 -8.95 22.73 -13.28
CA GLY A 62 -7.67 22.75 -12.58
C GLY A 62 -7.54 21.69 -11.48
N LEU A 63 -8.49 20.75 -11.41
CA LEU A 63 -8.50 19.70 -10.40
C LEU A 63 -7.69 18.49 -10.89
N ARG A 64 -6.93 17.87 -9.98
CA ARG A 64 -6.28 16.57 -10.24
C ARG A 64 -7.25 15.42 -10.01
N TYR A 65 -7.25 14.46 -10.91
CA TYR A 65 -8.03 13.24 -10.85
C TYR A 65 -7.07 12.08 -10.58
N TYR A 66 -7.32 11.30 -9.54
CA TYR A 66 -6.54 10.10 -9.29
C TYR A 66 -6.86 9.08 -10.38
N LEU A 67 -5.84 8.58 -11.08
CA LEU A 67 -6.04 7.66 -12.21
C LEU A 67 -6.08 6.20 -11.78
N GLY A 68 -5.71 5.84 -10.55
CA GLY A 68 -5.84 4.47 -10.05
C GLY A 68 -5.14 3.43 -10.92
N ARG A 69 -5.79 2.26 -11.11
CA ARG A 69 -5.32 1.17 -11.98
C ARG A 69 -5.66 1.49 -13.46
N PRO A 70 -5.10 0.76 -14.43
CA PRO A 70 -5.35 1.04 -15.85
C PRO A 70 -6.82 1.12 -16.26
N ASP A 71 -7.69 0.27 -15.70
CA ASP A 71 -9.13 0.30 -15.98
C ASP A 71 -9.82 1.53 -15.37
N ASP A 72 -9.41 1.92 -14.16
CA ASP A 72 -9.92 3.12 -13.47
C ASP A 72 -9.52 4.39 -14.25
N ALA A 73 -8.26 4.46 -14.68
CA ALA A 73 -7.71 5.55 -15.50
C ALA A 73 -8.51 5.69 -16.79
N PHE A 74 -8.77 4.57 -17.47
CA PHE A 74 -9.53 4.53 -18.71
C PHE A 74 -10.96 5.05 -18.52
N ALA A 75 -11.66 4.61 -17.48
CA ALA A 75 -13.03 5.05 -17.20
C ALA A 75 -13.10 6.55 -16.88
N ILE A 76 -12.22 7.03 -16.00
CA ILE A 76 -12.12 8.43 -15.62
C ILE A 76 -11.80 9.29 -16.85
N MET A 77 -10.78 8.93 -17.61
CA MET A 77 -10.38 9.70 -18.79
C MET A 77 -11.51 9.81 -19.82
N ARG A 78 -12.25 8.72 -20.05
CA ARG A 78 -13.42 8.77 -20.93
C ARG A 78 -14.54 9.66 -20.38
N SER A 79 -14.83 9.60 -19.09
CA SER A 79 -15.88 10.45 -18.48
C SER A 79 -15.59 11.95 -18.65
N LEU A 80 -14.31 12.34 -18.69
CA LEU A 80 -13.85 13.72 -18.87
C LEU A 80 -13.71 14.12 -20.34
N GLY A 81 -13.98 13.19 -21.25
CA GLY A 81 -13.75 13.35 -22.67
C GLY A 81 -14.73 14.29 -23.36
N LEU A 82 -14.22 15.17 -24.22
CA LEU A 82 -15.01 16.01 -25.11
C LEU A 82 -15.37 15.26 -26.38
N GLY A 83 -16.65 15.17 -26.73
CA GLY A 83 -17.07 14.62 -28.02
C GLY A 83 -16.59 15.47 -29.20
N VAL A 84 -15.96 14.83 -30.19
CA VAL A 84 -15.41 15.45 -31.40
C VAL A 84 -15.84 14.66 -32.65
N SER A 85 -16.07 15.37 -33.76
CA SER A 85 -16.46 14.75 -35.04
C SER A 85 -15.32 13.92 -35.66
N ASN A 86 -15.64 13.00 -36.56
CA ASN A 86 -14.62 12.22 -37.27
C ASN A 86 -13.71 13.13 -38.12
N ASN A 87 -14.29 14.15 -38.75
CA ASN A 87 -13.56 15.12 -39.57
C ASN A 87 -12.53 15.89 -38.73
N ASP A 88 -12.95 16.42 -37.58
CA ASP A 88 -12.06 17.16 -36.69
C ASP A 88 -10.98 16.26 -36.09
N THR A 89 -11.34 15.04 -35.66
CA THR A 89 -10.38 14.07 -35.12
C THR A 89 -9.29 13.74 -36.14
N ASN A 90 -9.67 13.46 -37.39
CA ASN A 90 -8.72 13.19 -38.48
C ASN A 90 -7.82 14.40 -38.78
N ASN A 91 -8.39 15.60 -38.79
CA ASN A 91 -7.62 16.82 -38.97
C ASN A 91 -6.60 17.02 -37.85
N PHE A 92 -6.99 16.78 -36.59
CA PHE A 92 -6.08 16.93 -35.44
C PHE A 92 -5.00 15.84 -35.40
N LEU A 93 -5.30 14.61 -35.85
CA LEU A 93 -4.30 13.55 -35.99
C LEU A 93 -3.24 13.91 -37.04
N ALA A 94 -3.63 14.56 -38.13
CA ALA A 94 -2.72 14.94 -39.21
C ALA A 94 -1.91 16.21 -38.90
N ALA A 95 -2.55 17.24 -38.33
CA ALA A 95 -1.98 18.58 -38.20
C ALA A 95 -1.69 19.01 -36.75
N GLY A 96 -2.09 18.22 -35.75
CA GLY A 96 -2.08 18.60 -34.34
C GLY A 96 -3.39 19.27 -33.91
N ALA A 97 -3.67 19.23 -32.60
CA ALA A 97 -4.85 19.85 -32.02
C ALA A 97 -4.67 21.38 -31.87
N PRO A 98 -5.75 22.17 -31.98
CA PRO A 98 -5.74 23.57 -31.58
C PRO A 98 -5.33 23.72 -30.10
N SER A 99 -4.60 24.80 -29.76
CA SER A 99 -4.13 25.07 -28.40
C SER A 99 -5.24 25.11 -27.34
N ARG A 100 -6.47 25.50 -27.71
CA ARG A 100 -7.65 25.43 -26.83
C ARG A 100 -8.03 24.01 -26.37
N LEU A 101 -7.50 22.98 -27.04
CA LEU A 101 -7.69 21.57 -26.71
C LEU A 101 -6.47 20.98 -25.99
N ALA A 102 -5.43 21.78 -25.71
CA ALA A 102 -4.25 21.34 -24.98
C ALA A 102 -4.65 20.65 -23.66
N GLY A 103 -4.15 19.43 -23.45
CA GLY A 103 -4.42 18.66 -22.24
C GLY A 103 -5.81 18.03 -22.15
N ARG A 104 -6.68 18.24 -23.15
CA ARG A 104 -8.03 17.67 -23.15
C ARG A 104 -8.00 16.21 -23.57
N ILE A 105 -9.00 15.47 -23.10
CA ILE A 105 -9.32 14.16 -23.63
C ILE A 105 -10.43 14.35 -24.65
N LEU A 106 -10.25 13.78 -25.84
CA LEU A 106 -11.17 13.86 -26.97
C LEU A 106 -11.77 12.48 -27.22
N LEU A 107 -13.09 12.42 -27.38
CA LEU A 107 -13.83 11.22 -27.74
C LEU A 107 -14.34 11.36 -29.16
N GLN A 108 -13.96 10.44 -30.02
CA GLN A 108 -14.48 10.34 -31.37
C GLN A 108 -15.87 9.68 -31.31
N VAL A 109 -16.92 10.48 -31.27
CA VAL A 109 -18.30 10.03 -30.98
C VAL A 109 -19.04 9.48 -32.21
N GLN A 110 -18.53 9.71 -33.42
CA GLN A 110 -19.13 9.28 -34.69
C GLN A 110 -18.48 7.99 -35.25
N ASP A 111 -17.72 7.27 -34.43
CA ASP A 111 -17.06 6.00 -34.76
C ASP A 111 -17.13 5.07 -33.51
N LYS A 112 -16.27 4.05 -33.41
CA LYS A 112 -16.17 3.07 -32.30
C LYS A 112 -15.85 3.67 -30.91
N GLY A 113 -16.05 4.96 -30.70
CA GLY A 113 -15.86 5.63 -29.41
C GLY A 113 -14.40 5.72 -28.99
N GLN A 114 -13.48 5.90 -29.94
CA GLN A 114 -12.05 6.04 -29.67
C GLN A 114 -11.75 7.28 -28.82
N ALA A 115 -10.74 7.19 -27.95
CA ALA A 115 -10.35 8.26 -27.04
C ALA A 115 -8.89 8.67 -27.28
N TYR A 116 -8.63 9.97 -27.25
CA TYR A 116 -7.31 10.57 -27.49
C TYR A 116 -6.99 11.63 -26.43
N TYR A 117 -5.76 11.62 -25.92
CA TYR A 117 -5.23 12.64 -25.01
C TYR A 117 -4.41 13.61 -25.83
N VAL A 118 -4.74 14.90 -25.75
CA VAL A 118 -3.96 15.95 -26.39
C VAL A 118 -2.84 16.34 -25.44
N ASP A 119 -1.60 15.98 -25.75
CA ASP A 119 -0.47 16.38 -24.91
C ASP A 119 -0.31 17.92 -24.96
N PRO A 120 -0.39 18.62 -23.83
CA PRO A 120 -0.34 20.09 -23.83
C PRO A 120 1.02 20.65 -24.24
N LEU A 121 2.08 19.82 -24.33
CA LEU A 121 3.41 20.27 -24.73
C LEU A 121 3.62 20.25 -26.24
N ASP A 122 3.05 19.29 -26.95
CA ASP A 122 3.26 19.10 -28.39
C ASP A 122 1.97 19.18 -29.23
N LEU A 123 0.80 19.29 -28.56
CA LEU A 123 -0.54 19.32 -29.13
C LEU A 123 -0.90 18.09 -29.98
N ARG A 124 -0.14 17.00 -29.87
CA ARG A 124 -0.42 15.75 -30.57
C ARG A 124 -1.41 14.90 -29.79
N LEU A 125 -2.18 14.13 -30.54
CA LEU A 125 -3.16 13.19 -30.01
C LEU A 125 -2.47 11.85 -29.73
N TYR A 126 -2.58 11.38 -28.51
CA TYR A 126 -2.12 10.07 -28.08
C TYR A 126 -3.33 9.18 -27.80
N TYR A 127 -3.37 8.02 -28.45
CA TYR A 127 -4.47 7.08 -28.31
C TYR A 127 -4.55 6.52 -26.88
N LEU A 128 -5.75 6.52 -26.28
CA LEU A 128 -6.05 5.91 -24.98
C LEU A 128 -7.30 5.00 -25.05
N GLY A 129 -7.59 4.44 -26.22
CA GLY A 129 -8.83 3.69 -26.45
C GLY A 129 -8.91 2.32 -25.74
N ARG A 130 -7.82 1.85 -25.10
CA ARG A 130 -7.79 0.63 -24.27
C ARG A 130 -7.03 0.89 -22.96
N PRO A 131 -7.29 0.11 -21.90
CA PRO A 131 -6.55 0.21 -20.63
C PRO A 131 -5.02 0.13 -20.78
N THR A 132 -4.51 -0.75 -21.64
CA THR A 132 -3.07 -0.87 -21.93
C THR A 132 -2.48 0.39 -22.57
N ASP A 133 -3.24 1.09 -23.39
CA ASP A 133 -2.79 2.32 -24.04
C ASP A 133 -2.72 3.47 -23.02
N ALA A 134 -3.72 3.57 -22.14
CA ALA A 134 -3.71 4.52 -21.03
C ALA A 134 -2.50 4.31 -20.10
N PHE A 135 -2.16 3.06 -19.79
CA PHE A 135 -0.95 2.74 -19.02
C PHE A 135 0.35 3.20 -19.71
N ASN A 136 0.50 2.87 -20.99
CA ASN A 136 1.67 3.28 -21.77
C ASN A 136 1.78 4.81 -21.89
N LEU A 137 0.64 5.49 -22.03
CA LEU A 137 0.57 6.94 -22.04
C LEU A 137 1.04 7.53 -20.70
N MET A 138 0.51 7.04 -19.57
CA MET A 138 0.93 7.51 -18.24
C MET A 138 2.42 7.33 -18.01
N ARG A 139 2.99 6.20 -18.42
CA ARG A 139 4.42 5.92 -18.28
C ARG A 139 5.30 6.80 -19.18
N SER A 140 4.85 7.11 -20.40
CA SER A 140 5.65 7.87 -21.38
C SER A 140 5.49 9.38 -21.28
N LYS A 141 4.31 9.86 -20.85
CA LYS A 141 3.96 11.29 -20.79
C LYS A 141 3.80 11.84 -19.37
N GLY A 142 3.86 10.97 -18.38
CA GLY A 142 3.80 11.34 -16.97
C GLY A 142 4.96 12.24 -16.57
N LEU A 143 4.65 13.41 -16.01
CA LEU A 143 5.63 14.30 -15.38
C LEU A 143 5.81 13.90 -13.92
N GLY A 144 7.05 13.62 -13.51
CA GLY A 144 7.36 13.41 -12.09
C GLY A 144 7.04 14.65 -11.24
N ILE A 145 6.35 14.48 -10.12
CA ILE A 145 5.97 15.57 -9.20
C ILE A 145 6.21 15.15 -7.74
N THR A 146 6.65 16.12 -6.93
CA THR A 146 6.83 15.94 -5.47
C THR A 146 5.50 15.92 -4.74
N ASN A 147 5.44 15.33 -3.55
CA ASN A 147 4.22 15.31 -2.74
C ASN A 147 3.78 16.75 -2.37
N VAL A 148 4.74 17.62 -2.08
CA VAL A 148 4.51 19.03 -1.74
C VAL A 148 3.91 19.82 -2.92
N ASP A 149 4.41 19.62 -4.14
CA ASP A 149 3.90 20.32 -5.31
C ASP A 149 2.58 19.74 -5.81
N LEU A 150 2.41 18.41 -5.72
CA LEU A 150 1.15 17.76 -6.04
C LEU A 150 0.03 18.29 -5.15
N ALA A 151 0.27 18.37 -3.83
CA ALA A 151 -0.68 18.87 -2.82
C ALA A 151 -1.28 20.24 -3.15
N LYS A 152 -0.53 21.11 -3.87
CA LYS A 152 -1.00 22.44 -4.30
C LYS A 152 -2.13 22.39 -5.35
N ILE A 153 -2.36 21.23 -5.97
CA ILE A 153 -3.42 21.03 -6.96
C ILE A 153 -4.60 20.34 -6.26
N ALA A 154 -5.73 21.05 -6.14
CA ALA A 154 -6.94 20.48 -5.55
C ALA A 154 -7.39 19.24 -6.32
N ILE A 155 -7.90 18.23 -5.63
CA ILE A 155 -8.30 16.95 -6.21
C ILE A 155 -9.81 16.94 -6.51
N TYR A 156 -10.20 16.30 -7.60
CA TYR A 156 -11.62 16.06 -7.88
C TYR A 156 -12.17 14.92 -7.02
N GLN A 157 -13.29 15.19 -6.36
CA GLN A 157 -14.08 14.22 -5.62
C GLN A 157 -15.48 14.14 -6.20
N GLU A 158 -15.82 13.04 -6.89
CA GLU A 158 -17.19 12.82 -7.36
C GLU A 158 -18.11 12.55 -6.16
N VAL A 159 -19.21 13.30 -6.04
CA VAL A 159 -20.27 13.06 -5.06
C VAL A 159 -21.51 12.63 -5.83
N PRO A 160 -22.03 11.40 -5.61
CA PRO A 160 -23.24 10.96 -6.29
C PRO A 160 -24.44 11.87 -5.96
N THR A 161 -25.23 12.23 -6.96
CA THR A 161 -26.33 13.22 -6.87
C THR A 161 -27.73 12.62 -6.73
N GLY A 162 -27.84 11.32 -6.49
CA GLY A 162 -29.10 10.59 -6.31
C GLY A 162 -28.88 9.29 -5.56
N ASP A 163 -29.98 8.59 -5.25
CA ASP A 163 -29.90 7.32 -4.53
C ASP A 163 -28.98 6.32 -5.25
N ILE A 164 -28.14 5.64 -4.47
CA ILE A 164 -27.13 4.71 -4.99
C ILE A 164 -27.33 3.30 -4.45
N SER A 165 -26.95 2.33 -5.26
CA SER A 165 -26.71 0.96 -4.82
C SER A 165 -25.20 0.78 -4.67
N ALA A 166 -24.68 1.16 -3.49
CA ALA A 166 -23.25 1.16 -3.21
C ALA A 166 -22.74 -0.28 -3.08
N LYS A 167 -21.74 -0.63 -3.90
CA LYS A 167 -21.12 -1.95 -3.93
C LYS A 167 -19.76 -1.89 -3.23
N PHE A 168 -19.61 -2.65 -2.15
CA PHE A 168 -18.39 -2.78 -1.38
C PHE A 168 -17.79 -4.16 -1.62
N VAL A 169 -16.55 -4.19 -2.13
CA VAL A 169 -15.79 -5.41 -2.38
C VAL A 169 -14.58 -5.42 -1.45
N PHE A 170 -14.42 -6.51 -0.71
CA PHE A 170 -13.39 -6.63 0.32
C PHE A 170 -12.97 -8.09 0.52
N LYS A 171 -11.86 -8.33 1.21
CA LYS A 171 -11.43 -9.68 1.57
C LYS A 171 -11.57 -9.93 3.07
N TYR A 172 -11.90 -11.16 3.44
CA TYR A 172 -11.77 -11.67 4.79
C TYR A 172 -11.36 -13.15 4.75
N GLN A 173 -10.37 -13.54 5.56
CA GLN A 173 -9.74 -14.86 5.51
C GLN A 173 -9.32 -15.25 4.08
N ASN A 174 -8.81 -14.27 3.33
CA ASN A 174 -8.38 -14.39 1.92
C ASN A 174 -9.49 -14.75 0.90
N ASN A 175 -10.76 -14.76 1.33
CA ASN A 175 -11.91 -14.89 0.43
C ASN A 175 -12.47 -13.52 0.08
N SER A 176 -12.90 -13.33 -1.17
CA SER A 176 -13.52 -12.09 -1.63
C SER A 176 -15.02 -12.08 -1.31
N TYR A 177 -15.49 -10.98 -0.74
CA TYR A 177 -16.89 -10.74 -0.42
C TYR A 177 -17.40 -9.47 -1.09
N GLU A 178 -18.71 -9.46 -1.33
CA GLU A 178 -19.43 -8.34 -1.88
C GLU A 178 -20.63 -8.01 -0.98
N LEU A 179 -20.72 -6.74 -0.58
CA LEU A 179 -21.87 -6.20 0.11
C LEU A 179 -22.45 -5.06 -0.71
N ILE A 180 -23.74 -5.18 -1.05
CA ILE A 180 -24.49 -4.12 -1.73
C ILE A 180 -25.37 -3.41 -0.69
N GLN A 181 -25.28 -2.09 -0.60
CA GLN A 181 -26.09 -1.26 0.28
C GLN A 181 -26.82 -0.19 -0.54
N ASN A 182 -28.15 -0.14 -0.41
CA ASN A 182 -28.92 0.96 -0.98
C ASN A 182 -28.82 2.14 -0.02
N LEU A 183 -28.42 3.30 -0.54
CA LEU A 183 -28.22 4.51 0.24
C LEU A 183 -28.91 5.67 -0.47
N SER A 184 -29.79 6.36 0.26
CA SER A 184 -30.47 7.53 -0.26
C SER A 184 -29.62 8.79 -0.21
N PHE A 185 -29.70 9.61 -1.27
CA PHE A 185 -29.10 10.94 -1.30
C PHE A 185 -29.72 11.88 -0.27
N ALA A 186 -31.02 11.73 0.04
CA ALA A 186 -31.70 12.58 1.03
C ALA A 186 -31.07 12.46 2.42
N TRP A 187 -30.70 11.24 2.82
CA TRP A 187 -29.97 11.01 4.08
C TRP A 187 -28.55 11.55 4.02
N TYR A 188 -27.84 11.34 2.90
CA TYR A 188 -26.52 11.92 2.70
C TYR A 188 -26.55 13.46 2.84
N ASP A 189 -27.50 14.13 2.18
CA ASP A 189 -27.69 15.58 2.26
C ASP A 189 -28.05 16.02 3.68
N ALA A 190 -28.89 15.26 4.40
CA ALA A 190 -29.21 15.54 5.79
C ALA A 190 -28.00 15.43 6.73
N TYR A 191 -27.12 14.45 6.54
CA TYR A 191 -25.90 14.29 7.36
C TYR A 191 -24.81 15.29 6.99
N ARG A 192 -24.54 15.51 5.70
CA ARG A 192 -23.50 16.48 5.28
C ARG A 192 -23.81 17.92 5.72
N ASN A 193 -25.10 18.26 5.80
CA ASN A 193 -25.58 19.56 6.29
C ASN A 193 -25.80 19.59 7.82
N SER A 194 -25.54 18.50 8.53
CA SER A 194 -25.58 18.48 10.01
C SER A 194 -24.40 19.24 10.59
N THR A 195 -24.58 19.81 11.79
CA THR A 195 -23.48 20.52 12.47
C THR A 195 -22.30 19.59 12.67
N LYS A 196 -21.10 20.09 12.36
CA LYS A 196 -19.83 19.43 12.68
C LYS A 196 -19.05 20.28 13.70
N ILE A 197 -19.78 21.11 14.43
CA ILE A 197 -19.29 22.00 15.49
C ILE A 197 -20.05 21.63 16.76
N TYR A 198 -19.31 21.33 17.82
CA TYR A 198 -19.89 21.13 19.15
C TYR A 198 -20.00 22.47 19.87
N SER A 199 -21.24 22.92 20.13
CA SER A 199 -21.53 24.13 20.89
C SER A 199 -22.09 23.77 22.26
N TYR A 200 -21.61 24.44 23.32
CA TYR A 200 -22.08 24.25 24.69
C TYR A 200 -22.25 25.59 25.40
N ASN A 201 -23.07 25.60 26.45
CA ASN A 201 -23.22 26.79 27.29
C ASN A 201 -21.96 26.96 28.16
N SER A 202 -21.33 28.13 28.12
CA SER A 202 -20.13 28.42 28.91
C SER A 202 -20.35 28.30 30.43
N ALA A 203 -21.60 28.46 30.90
CA ALA A 203 -21.97 28.25 32.30
C ALA A 203 -22.11 26.76 32.68
N SER A 204 -22.11 25.84 31.71
CA SER A 204 -22.24 24.40 31.93
C SER A 204 -21.49 23.62 30.84
N PRO A 205 -20.15 23.69 30.82
CA PRO A 205 -19.34 22.96 29.86
C PRO A 205 -19.44 21.45 30.07
N PRO A 206 -19.28 20.63 29.02
CA PRO A 206 -19.16 19.18 29.19
C PRO A 206 -17.91 18.84 29.99
N ALA A 207 -17.95 17.72 30.72
CA ALA A 207 -16.80 17.25 31.50
C ALA A 207 -15.55 16.99 30.63
N ASN A 208 -15.75 16.53 29.39
CA ASN A 208 -14.69 16.43 28.38
C ASN A 208 -15.26 16.86 27.02
N ILE A 209 -14.67 17.92 26.44
CA ILE A 209 -15.13 18.50 25.18
C ILE A 209 -14.90 17.53 24.01
N ARG A 210 -13.78 16.81 23.98
CA ARG A 210 -13.46 15.87 22.89
C ARG A 210 -14.38 14.65 22.94
N GLU A 211 -14.68 14.14 24.13
CA GLU A 211 -15.70 13.10 24.35
C GLU A 211 -17.05 13.53 23.76
N ALA A 212 -17.51 14.73 24.10
CA ALA A 212 -18.80 15.24 23.63
C ALA A 212 -18.81 15.53 22.12
N PHE A 213 -17.73 16.07 21.58
CA PHE A 213 -17.55 16.32 20.16
C PHE A 213 -17.61 15.03 19.34
N TYR A 214 -16.89 13.99 19.73
CA TYR A 214 -16.94 12.70 19.04
C TYR A 214 -18.30 12.01 19.17
N GLY A 215 -19.00 12.21 20.29
CA GLY A 215 -20.37 11.73 20.48
C GLY A 215 -21.37 12.24 19.43
N LEU A 216 -21.15 13.44 18.87
CA LEU A 216 -21.99 13.97 17.79
C LEU A 216 -22.07 13.01 16.60
N PHE A 217 -20.93 12.50 16.16
CA PHE A 217 -20.81 11.69 14.95
C PHE A 217 -21.38 10.27 15.10
N LEU A 218 -21.58 9.81 16.34
CA LEU A 218 -22.14 8.49 16.64
C LEU A 218 -23.66 8.49 16.82
N THR A 219 -24.30 9.66 16.71
CA THR A 219 -25.75 9.80 16.81
C THR A 219 -26.41 9.54 15.46
N VAL A 220 -27.10 8.41 15.33
CA VAL A 220 -27.89 8.06 14.15
C VAL A 220 -29.20 8.85 14.15
N LYS A 221 -29.56 9.45 13.02
CA LYS A 221 -30.82 10.18 12.85
C LYS A 221 -32.00 9.20 12.94
N SER A 222 -33.08 9.64 13.59
CA SER A 222 -34.31 8.85 13.67
C SER A 222 -34.84 8.50 12.27
N GLY A 223 -35.08 7.22 12.02
CA GLY A 223 -35.57 6.70 10.73
C GLY A 223 -34.47 6.25 9.76
N ASP A 224 -33.20 6.53 10.03
CA ASP A 224 -32.08 5.96 9.28
C ASP A 224 -31.81 4.52 9.73
N THR A 225 -32.11 3.56 8.85
CA THR A 225 -31.94 2.11 9.07
C THR A 225 -30.69 1.55 8.39
N SER A 226 -29.83 2.38 7.78
CA SER A 226 -28.72 1.93 6.95
C SER A 226 -27.75 0.98 7.68
N LEU A 227 -27.41 1.29 8.94
CA LEU A 227 -26.57 0.42 9.75
C LEU A 227 -27.31 -0.87 10.18
N ASP A 228 -28.61 -0.81 10.45
CA ASP A 228 -29.38 -2.01 10.82
C ASP A 228 -29.45 -2.99 9.64
N GLU A 229 -29.65 -2.49 8.42
CA GLU A 229 -29.59 -3.27 7.19
C GLU A 229 -28.21 -3.86 6.94
N LEU A 230 -27.16 -3.07 7.12
CA LEU A 230 -25.77 -3.52 6.96
C LEU A 230 -25.44 -4.64 7.96
N THR A 231 -25.81 -4.49 9.24
CA THR A 231 -25.59 -5.55 10.23
C THR A 231 -26.37 -6.82 9.93
N THR A 232 -27.58 -6.70 9.36
CA THR A 232 -28.39 -7.85 8.94
C THR A 232 -27.67 -8.65 7.85
N LYS A 233 -27.10 -7.96 6.85
CA LYS A 233 -26.31 -8.60 5.77
C LYS A 233 -25.04 -9.25 6.30
N ILE A 234 -24.30 -8.58 7.18
CA ILE A 234 -23.10 -9.14 7.84
C ILE A 234 -23.46 -10.42 8.61
N LYS A 235 -24.52 -10.39 9.42
CA LYS A 235 -24.98 -11.57 10.19
C LYS A 235 -25.43 -12.71 9.28
N ALA A 236 -26.07 -12.40 8.15
CA ALA A 236 -26.47 -13.42 7.18
C ALA A 236 -25.27 -14.13 6.55
N ILE A 237 -24.24 -13.37 6.14
CA ILE A 237 -22.99 -13.95 5.62
C ILE A 237 -22.31 -14.81 6.70
N ALA A 238 -22.23 -14.30 7.93
CA ALA A 238 -21.63 -15.03 9.04
C ALA A 238 -22.35 -16.34 9.35
N ALA A 239 -23.69 -16.36 9.30
CA ALA A 239 -24.48 -17.56 9.50
C ALA A 239 -24.21 -18.61 8.41
N LEU A 240 -24.11 -18.19 7.14
CA LEU A 240 -23.78 -19.10 6.03
C LEU A 240 -22.40 -19.74 6.17
N ASN A 241 -21.44 -19.03 6.77
CA ASN A 241 -20.07 -19.52 6.98
C ASN A 241 -19.86 -20.13 8.37
N SER A 242 -20.91 -20.26 9.20
CA SER A 242 -20.83 -20.77 10.58
C SER A 242 -19.79 -20.04 11.44
N TRP A 243 -19.68 -18.73 11.27
CA TRP A 243 -18.68 -17.92 11.96
C TRP A 243 -19.00 -17.65 13.42
N THR A 244 -17.96 -17.59 14.23
CA THR A 244 -18.03 -17.17 15.63
C THR A 244 -18.28 -15.66 15.76
N ASN A 245 -18.60 -15.21 16.97
CA ASN A 245 -18.72 -13.79 17.25
C ASN A 245 -17.39 -13.04 16.98
N ASP A 246 -16.24 -13.63 17.27
CA ASP A 246 -14.96 -12.95 17.00
C ASP A 246 -14.76 -12.76 15.49
N GLN A 247 -15.08 -13.77 14.69
CA GLN A 247 -15.02 -13.69 13.23
C GLN A 247 -16.01 -12.67 12.66
N ILE A 248 -17.19 -12.49 13.26
CA ILE A 248 -18.13 -11.42 12.87
C ILE A 248 -17.52 -10.03 13.10
N ALA A 249 -16.83 -9.82 14.22
CA ALA A 249 -16.17 -8.55 14.51
C ALA A 249 -15.02 -8.28 13.54
N GLU A 250 -14.20 -9.29 13.25
CA GLU A 250 -13.11 -9.20 12.28
C GLU A 250 -13.62 -8.94 10.87
N PHE A 251 -14.69 -9.62 10.44
CA PHE A 251 -15.31 -9.40 9.14
C PHE A 251 -15.89 -7.99 9.00
N ALA A 252 -16.54 -7.49 10.06
CA ALA A 252 -17.06 -6.12 10.08
C ALA A 252 -15.93 -5.08 10.03
N LEU A 253 -14.81 -5.32 10.73
CA LEU A 253 -13.64 -4.45 10.64
C LEU A 253 -12.99 -4.52 9.25
N ALA A 254 -12.85 -5.71 8.66
CA ALA A 254 -12.33 -5.90 7.32
C ALA A 254 -13.16 -5.13 6.28
N PHE A 255 -14.50 -5.21 6.34
CA PHE A 255 -15.38 -4.40 5.49
C PHE A 255 -15.00 -2.91 5.53
N ILE A 256 -14.73 -2.37 6.72
CA ILE A 256 -14.35 -0.97 6.88
C ILE A 256 -12.93 -0.70 6.39
N GLN A 257 -11.98 -1.58 6.68
CA GLN A 257 -10.59 -1.45 6.23
C GLN A 257 -10.46 -1.36 4.71
N TYR A 258 -11.36 -2.02 3.97
CA TYR A 258 -11.38 -1.99 2.50
C TYR A 258 -12.16 -0.80 1.90
N ILE A 259 -12.87 0.01 2.71
CA ILE A 259 -13.38 1.31 2.22
C ILE A 259 -12.17 2.18 1.85
N PRO A 260 -12.08 2.74 0.64
CA PRO A 260 -10.93 3.55 0.21
C PRO A 260 -10.57 4.69 1.17
N TYR A 261 -9.27 4.94 1.34
CA TYR A 261 -8.79 6.05 2.15
C TYR A 261 -8.91 7.38 1.39
N ASP A 262 -9.51 8.39 2.01
CA ASP A 262 -9.78 9.71 1.41
C ASP A 262 -8.53 10.61 1.46
N GLN A 263 -7.52 10.26 0.65
CA GLN A 263 -6.28 11.03 0.46
C GLN A 263 -6.56 12.48 0.02
N ALA A 264 -7.73 12.68 -0.55
CA ALA A 264 -8.16 13.92 -1.14
C ALA A 264 -8.56 14.94 -0.06
N LYS A 265 -9.33 14.48 0.92
CA LYS A 265 -9.69 15.24 2.12
C LYS A 265 -8.48 15.66 2.95
N LEU A 266 -7.38 14.89 2.96
CA LEU A 266 -6.13 15.29 3.60
C LEU A 266 -5.37 16.38 2.85
N ALA A 267 -5.37 16.36 1.52
CA ALA A 267 -4.64 17.34 0.71
C ALA A 267 -5.25 18.76 0.76
N GLU A 268 -6.51 18.89 1.18
CA GLU A 268 -7.23 20.15 1.31
C GLU A 268 -7.03 20.84 2.69
N SER A 269 -6.23 20.25 3.59
CA SER A 269 -6.11 20.65 4.99
C SER A 269 -5.46 22.02 5.24
N ASP A 270 -4.93 22.69 4.22
CA ASP A 270 -4.33 24.01 4.39
C ASP A 270 -5.36 25.16 4.49
N ASN A 271 -6.64 24.98 4.12
CA ASN A 271 -7.66 26.01 4.41
C ASN A 271 -9.16 25.66 4.24
N ARG A 272 -9.59 24.39 4.19
CA ARG A 272 -11.04 24.08 4.07
C ARG A 272 -11.43 22.86 4.91
N ASN A 273 -12.19 23.12 5.98
CA ASN A 273 -13.07 22.19 6.70
C ASN A 273 -12.62 20.71 6.74
N THR A 274 -11.68 20.38 7.63
CA THR A 274 -11.23 19.01 7.94
C THR A 274 -12.21 18.20 8.79
N ASN A 275 -13.48 18.63 8.88
CA ASN A 275 -14.42 17.98 9.78
C ASN A 275 -14.69 16.52 9.40
N PRO A 276 -14.85 15.64 10.39
CA PRO A 276 -15.18 14.25 10.12
C PRO A 276 -16.49 14.07 9.35
N TYR A 277 -16.58 12.98 8.61
CA TYR A 277 -17.81 12.48 8.04
C TYR A 277 -18.61 11.76 9.13
N TYR A 278 -19.93 11.91 9.09
CA TYR A 278 -20.82 10.99 9.77
C TYR A 278 -20.73 9.59 9.13
N PRO A 279 -20.98 8.49 9.87
CA PRO A 279 -20.93 7.13 9.33
C PRO A 279 -21.70 6.93 8.01
N TYR A 280 -22.85 7.59 7.87
CA TYR A 280 -23.63 7.55 6.63
C TYR A 280 -22.92 8.21 5.44
N GLU A 281 -22.26 9.36 5.66
CA GLU A 281 -21.46 10.02 4.62
C GLU A 281 -20.31 9.12 4.15
N THR A 282 -19.61 8.45 5.09
CA THR A 282 -18.53 7.51 4.78
C THR A 282 -19.01 6.34 3.92
N LEU A 283 -20.18 5.76 4.23
CA LEU A 283 -20.79 4.70 3.42
C LEU A 283 -21.22 5.22 2.05
N TYR A 284 -21.89 6.38 2.01
CA TYR A 284 -22.43 6.95 0.77
C TYR A 284 -21.32 7.35 -0.22
N LEU A 285 -20.26 7.99 0.28
CA LEU A 285 -19.12 8.41 -0.54
C LEU A 285 -18.14 7.28 -0.85
N ASN A 286 -18.29 6.13 -0.15
CA ASN A 286 -17.37 4.99 -0.17
C ASN A 286 -15.90 5.43 -0.01
N ARG A 287 -15.64 6.32 0.96
CA ARG A 287 -14.30 6.80 1.30
C ARG A 287 -14.30 7.48 2.67
N GLY A 288 -13.15 7.58 3.30
CA GLY A 288 -12.95 8.41 4.49
C GLY A 288 -11.49 8.44 4.96
N VAL A 289 -11.16 9.39 5.84
CA VAL A 289 -9.88 9.40 6.57
C VAL A 289 -9.97 8.59 7.87
N CYS A 290 -8.90 8.56 8.67
CA CYS A 290 -8.80 7.76 9.90
C CYS A 290 -9.99 7.96 10.86
N SER A 291 -10.41 9.20 11.12
CA SER A 291 -11.54 9.53 12.00
C SER A 291 -12.88 9.09 11.43
N ASP A 292 -13.16 9.41 10.16
CA ASP A 292 -14.40 9.02 9.44
C ASP A 292 -14.66 7.51 9.54
N LYS A 293 -13.62 6.74 9.23
CA LYS A 293 -13.67 5.28 9.20
C LYS A 293 -13.76 4.69 10.60
N THR A 294 -13.10 5.31 11.58
CA THR A 294 -13.22 4.96 13.00
C THR A 294 -14.63 5.18 13.53
N PHE A 295 -15.30 6.27 13.18
CA PHE A 295 -16.68 6.53 13.62
C PHE A 295 -17.66 5.50 13.04
N LEU A 296 -17.52 5.17 11.77
CA LEU A 296 -18.27 4.08 11.15
C LEU A 296 -18.00 2.74 11.86
N ALA A 297 -16.76 2.44 12.21
CA ALA A 297 -16.39 1.21 12.92
C ALA A 297 -17.01 1.11 14.30
N VAL A 298 -16.93 2.18 15.09
CA VAL A 298 -17.57 2.22 16.42
C VAL A 298 -19.08 2.05 16.31
N ALA A 299 -19.73 2.77 15.39
CA ALA A 299 -21.18 2.67 15.21
C ALA A 299 -21.60 1.25 14.77
N LEU A 300 -20.89 0.65 13.82
CA LEU A 300 -21.18 -0.69 13.30
C LEU A 300 -20.96 -1.77 14.36
N LEU A 301 -19.83 -1.74 15.07
CA LEU A 301 -19.52 -2.72 16.13
C LEU A 301 -20.53 -2.66 17.27
N ARG A 302 -20.93 -1.46 17.70
CA ARG A 302 -22.00 -1.27 18.70
C ARG A 302 -23.32 -1.87 18.22
N LYS A 303 -23.69 -1.67 16.96
CA LYS A 303 -24.90 -2.27 16.36
C LYS A 303 -24.82 -3.78 16.22
N LEU A 304 -23.62 -4.35 16.06
CA LEU A 304 -23.39 -5.79 16.13
C LEU A 304 -23.35 -6.35 17.57
N GLY A 305 -23.37 -5.47 18.58
CA GLY A 305 -23.47 -5.80 20.00
C GLY A 305 -22.13 -5.87 20.74
N TYR A 306 -21.04 -5.39 20.15
CA TYR A 306 -19.72 -5.33 20.79
C TYR A 306 -19.56 -4.04 21.58
N GLY A 307 -18.79 -4.11 22.66
CA GLY A 307 -18.27 -2.88 23.27
C GLY A 307 -17.27 -2.26 22.30
N ALA A 308 -17.40 -0.97 22.03
CA ALA A 308 -16.48 -0.25 21.15
C ALA A 308 -16.15 1.14 21.70
N ALA A 309 -15.01 1.68 21.27
CA ALA A 309 -14.50 2.99 21.64
C ALA A 309 -13.72 3.60 20.48
N ILE A 310 -13.48 4.90 20.56
CA ILE A 310 -12.57 5.63 19.67
C ILE A 310 -11.21 5.65 20.35
N LEU A 311 -10.16 5.18 19.66
CA LEU A 311 -8.78 5.32 20.07
C LEU A 311 -8.19 6.52 19.31
N ASP A 312 -7.86 7.57 20.03
CA ASP A 312 -7.26 8.79 19.48
C ASP A 312 -5.77 8.82 19.84
N PHE A 313 -4.92 9.08 18.85
CA PHE A 313 -3.47 9.15 18.97
C PHE A 313 -2.98 10.53 18.49
N PRO A 314 -3.01 11.55 19.37
CA PRO A 314 -2.69 12.93 19.00
C PRO A 314 -1.28 13.10 18.43
N ASP A 315 -0.30 12.36 18.97
CA ASP A 315 1.11 12.49 18.59
C ASP A 315 1.39 12.02 17.16
N SER A 316 0.60 11.07 16.64
CA SER A 316 0.68 10.57 15.26
C SER A 316 -0.43 11.12 14.36
N ASN A 317 -1.29 12.00 14.87
CA ASN A 317 -2.49 12.49 14.19
C ASN A 317 -3.32 11.35 13.57
N HIS A 318 -3.54 10.30 14.37
CA HIS A 318 -4.20 9.07 13.93
C HIS A 318 -5.38 8.70 14.82
N SER A 319 -6.37 8.03 14.24
CA SER A 319 -7.49 7.47 15.00
C SER A 319 -7.76 6.04 14.54
N ALA A 320 -8.07 5.18 15.50
CA ALA A 320 -8.39 3.78 15.27
C ALA A 320 -9.63 3.38 16.09
N VAL A 321 -10.21 2.23 15.77
CA VAL A 321 -11.32 1.69 16.57
C VAL A 321 -10.76 0.86 17.73
N GLY A 322 -11.36 1.02 18.91
CA GLY A 322 -11.16 0.15 20.05
C GLY A 322 -12.32 -0.81 20.14
N ILE A 323 -12.06 -2.12 20.23
CA ILE A 323 -13.08 -3.12 20.52
C ILE A 323 -12.86 -3.66 21.93
N ALA A 324 -13.93 -3.78 22.71
CA ALA A 324 -13.83 -4.26 24.08
C ALA A 324 -13.27 -5.69 24.07
N CYS A 325 -12.27 -5.95 24.90
CA CYS A 325 -11.61 -7.25 25.03
C CYS A 325 -11.16 -7.46 26.48
N PRO A 326 -10.74 -8.69 26.87
CA PRO A 326 -10.21 -8.92 28.21
C PRO A 326 -9.10 -7.92 28.57
N VAL A 327 -9.10 -7.43 29.81
CA VAL A 327 -8.14 -6.39 30.25
C VAL A 327 -6.70 -6.83 30.06
N ALA A 328 -6.39 -8.12 30.29
CA ALA A 328 -5.06 -8.70 30.11
C ALA A 328 -4.54 -8.64 28.65
N ASP A 329 -5.47 -8.57 27.69
CA ASP A 329 -5.18 -8.53 26.26
C ASP A 329 -5.23 -7.09 25.70
N SER A 330 -5.85 -6.17 26.45
CA SER A 330 -6.12 -4.81 26.01
C SER A 330 -4.90 -3.87 26.02
N LEU A 331 -4.99 -2.81 25.23
CA LEU A 331 -3.99 -1.74 25.21
C LEU A 331 -3.93 -1.05 26.58
N ASN A 332 -2.75 -0.99 27.20
CA ASN A 332 -2.52 -0.31 28.48
C ASN A 332 -3.55 -0.66 29.57
N ASN A 333 -4.01 -1.92 29.63
CA ASN A 333 -5.07 -2.37 30.56
C ASN A 333 -6.39 -1.59 30.44
N SER A 334 -6.68 -1.01 29.28
CA SER A 334 -7.84 -0.15 29.06
C SER A 334 -9.18 -0.90 28.93
N GLY A 335 -9.13 -2.21 28.71
CA GLY A 335 -10.28 -3.03 28.31
C GLY A 335 -10.63 -2.94 26.82
N TYR A 336 -9.82 -2.25 26.00
CA TYR A 336 -10.00 -2.17 24.54
C TYR A 336 -8.76 -2.63 23.77
N CYS A 337 -8.99 -3.47 22.75
CA CYS A 337 -8.01 -3.94 21.80
C CYS A 337 -8.01 -3.05 20.55
N TYR A 338 -6.85 -2.93 19.92
CA TYR A 338 -6.66 -2.10 18.74
C TYR A 338 -7.37 -2.66 17.51
N GLY A 339 -7.99 -1.80 16.70
CA GLY A 339 -8.44 -2.12 15.35
C GLY A 339 -8.04 -1.01 14.38
N GLU A 340 -7.13 -1.30 13.47
CA GLU A 340 -6.79 -0.38 12.39
C GLU A 340 -7.97 -0.24 11.43
N THR A 341 -8.27 0.97 10.96
CA THR A 341 -9.38 1.20 10.02
C THR A 341 -8.93 1.65 8.64
N THR A 342 -7.71 2.15 8.50
CA THR A 342 -7.19 2.84 7.30
C THR A 342 -6.49 1.92 6.31
N ASN A 343 -6.11 0.72 6.73
CA ASN A 343 -5.56 -0.34 5.90
C ASN A 343 -5.89 -1.69 6.53
N PHE A 344 -5.72 -2.80 5.79
CA PHE A 344 -5.98 -4.11 6.36
C PHE A 344 -4.88 -4.52 7.34
N PHE A 345 -5.30 -4.75 8.60
CA PHE A 345 -4.53 -5.40 9.64
C PHE A 345 -5.46 -6.34 10.41
N PRO A 346 -4.99 -7.53 10.83
CA PRO A 346 -5.76 -8.36 11.75
C PRO A 346 -6.14 -7.56 13.01
N LEU A 347 -7.36 -7.76 13.50
CA LEU A 347 -7.86 -7.07 14.69
C LEU A 347 -6.94 -7.37 15.88
N GLY A 348 -6.33 -6.33 16.45
CA GLY A 348 -5.35 -6.43 17.51
C GLY A 348 -3.92 -6.08 17.08
N VAL A 349 -3.61 -6.13 15.78
CA VAL A 349 -2.31 -5.71 15.26
C VAL A 349 -2.23 -4.19 15.19
N VAL A 350 -1.18 -3.64 15.78
CA VAL A 350 -0.86 -2.21 15.77
C VAL A 350 0.16 -1.92 14.67
N PRO A 351 -0.09 -0.93 13.78
CA PRO A 351 0.87 -0.53 12.77
C PRO A 351 2.08 0.18 13.39
N ARG A 352 3.26 -0.07 12.82
CA ARG A 352 4.50 0.57 13.28
C ARG A 352 4.70 1.98 12.75
N ASN A 353 4.05 2.31 11.65
CA ASN A 353 4.20 3.59 11.00
C ASN A 353 2.87 4.04 10.39
N ILE A 354 2.60 5.33 10.53
CA ILE A 354 1.51 6.05 9.87
C ILE A 354 2.14 7.02 8.89
N ALA A 355 1.86 6.86 7.60
CA ALA A 355 2.34 7.76 6.55
C ALA A 355 1.13 8.38 5.85
N ALA A 356 1.14 9.71 5.70
CA ALA A 356 0.02 10.48 5.15
C ALA A 356 -1.34 10.13 5.83
N GLY A 357 -1.33 9.97 7.16
CA GLY A 357 -2.52 9.61 7.96
C GLY A 357 -3.02 8.16 7.77
N GLN A 358 -2.34 7.35 6.97
CA GLN A 358 -2.72 5.96 6.69
C GLN A 358 -1.69 4.97 7.24
N ALA A 359 -2.17 3.89 7.85
CA ALA A 359 -1.33 2.85 8.41
C ALA A 359 -0.56 2.07 7.33
N GLN A 360 0.74 1.90 7.57
CA GLN A 360 1.66 1.21 6.66
C GLN A 360 1.97 -0.20 7.17
N SER A 361 1.76 -1.19 6.31
CA SER A 361 2.17 -2.58 6.59
C SER A 361 3.68 -2.70 6.39
N ALA A 362 4.41 -3.12 7.42
CA ALA A 362 5.81 -3.54 7.27
C ALA A 362 5.82 -4.97 6.72
N GLU A 363 6.13 -5.15 5.43
CA GLU A 363 6.21 -6.48 4.85
C GLU A 363 7.30 -7.30 5.55
N ASN A 364 6.95 -8.53 5.93
CA ASN A 364 7.85 -9.54 6.48
C ASN A 364 8.46 -9.22 7.86
N SER A 365 7.83 -8.36 8.65
CA SER A 365 8.24 -8.14 10.03
C SER A 365 7.08 -8.36 11.00
N PHE A 366 7.27 -9.31 11.92
CA PHE A 366 6.26 -9.77 12.89
C PHE A 366 6.58 -9.42 14.34
N THR A 367 7.63 -8.62 14.55
CA THR A 367 8.00 -8.07 15.85
C THR A 367 7.10 -6.89 16.25
N ASP A 368 6.91 -6.68 17.55
CA ASP A 368 6.24 -5.50 18.13
C ASP A 368 4.82 -5.17 17.61
N LEU A 369 4.12 -6.14 17.03
CA LEU A 369 2.79 -5.96 16.42
C LEU A 369 1.65 -5.71 17.43
N PHE A 370 1.92 -5.69 18.73
CA PHE A 370 0.91 -5.47 19.79
C PHE A 370 1.27 -4.30 20.71
N ASN A 371 2.23 -3.48 20.30
CA ASN A 371 2.72 -2.33 21.06
C ASN A 371 2.31 -1.03 20.37
N ILE A 372 1.81 -0.07 21.14
CA ILE A 372 1.39 1.25 20.66
C ILE A 372 2.46 2.33 20.81
N ALA A 373 3.64 2.01 21.33
CA ALA A 373 4.71 2.99 21.54
C ALA A 373 5.06 3.79 20.28
N SER A 374 4.95 3.17 19.09
CA SER A 374 5.15 3.84 17.79
C SER A 374 4.07 4.87 17.44
N LEU A 375 2.88 4.78 18.05
CA LEU A 375 1.75 5.69 17.78
C LEU A 375 1.66 6.85 18.78
N GLY A 376 2.43 6.80 19.87
CA GLY A 376 2.48 7.82 20.92
C GLY A 376 1.42 7.61 22.01
N SER A 377 0.91 8.72 22.55
CA SER A 377 -0.09 8.74 23.60
C SER A 377 -1.44 8.21 23.12
N LEU A 378 -2.10 7.44 23.99
CA LEU A 378 -3.41 6.87 23.74
C LEU A 378 -4.47 7.58 24.59
N GLU A 379 -5.46 8.15 23.91
CA GLU A 379 -6.68 8.66 24.52
C GLU A 379 -7.87 7.82 24.03
N ILE A 380 -8.80 7.50 24.94
CA ILE A 380 -9.94 6.62 24.61
C ILE A 380 -11.24 7.34 24.92
N TYR A 381 -12.04 7.52 23.88
CA TYR A 381 -13.29 8.26 23.91
C TYR A 381 -14.47 7.37 23.54
N GLN A 382 -15.67 7.81 23.89
CA GLN A 382 -16.92 7.15 23.50
C GLN A 382 -16.88 5.66 23.86
N LYS A 383 -16.53 5.34 25.11
CA LYS A 383 -16.52 3.96 25.59
C LYS A 383 -17.94 3.43 25.65
N SER A 384 -18.14 2.19 25.20
CA SER A 384 -19.41 1.49 25.32
C SER A 384 -19.21 0.06 25.82
N THR A 385 -20.20 -0.44 26.53
CA THR A 385 -20.28 -1.82 27.00
C THR A 385 -20.90 -2.72 25.93
N GLY A 386 -20.48 -3.98 25.88
CA GLY A 386 -21.06 -4.98 25.00
C GLY A 386 -20.25 -6.26 25.04
N ARG A 387 -20.41 -7.11 24.03
CA ARG A 387 -19.64 -8.34 23.87
C ARG A 387 -18.15 -8.02 23.79
N LEU A 388 -17.34 -8.88 24.44
CA LEU A 388 -15.88 -8.85 24.35
C LEU A 388 -15.39 -9.63 23.14
N TYR A 389 -14.37 -9.11 22.47
CA TYR A 389 -13.59 -9.81 21.46
C TYR A 389 -12.52 -10.68 22.15
N GLY A 390 -12.48 -11.97 21.79
CA GLY A 390 -11.61 -12.97 22.39
C GLY A 390 -10.50 -13.51 21.47
N GLY A 391 -10.36 -13.00 20.25
CA GLY A 391 -9.45 -13.58 19.24
C GLY A 391 -7.95 -13.27 19.44
N LEU A 392 -7.60 -12.39 20.37
CA LEU A 392 -6.22 -11.92 20.53
C LEU A 392 -5.19 -13.02 20.89
N PRO A 393 -5.48 -13.99 21.78
CA PRO A 393 -4.54 -15.08 22.07
C PRO A 393 -4.19 -15.92 20.84
N ALA A 394 -5.18 -16.25 20.00
CA ALA A 394 -4.96 -17.01 18.77
C ALA A 394 -4.12 -16.19 17.76
N LEU A 395 -4.40 -14.89 17.64
CA LEU A 395 -3.63 -13.99 16.81
C LEU A 395 -2.17 -13.88 17.27
N ARG A 396 -1.92 -13.74 18.58
CA ARG A 396 -0.55 -13.72 19.15
C ARG A 396 0.22 -15.00 18.86
N ALA A 397 -0.45 -16.15 18.94
CA ALA A 397 0.17 -17.43 18.56
C ALA A 397 0.54 -17.48 17.06
N LYS A 398 -0.34 -16.99 16.17
CA LYS A 398 -0.03 -16.91 14.72
C LYS A 398 1.15 -15.97 14.44
N VAL A 399 1.18 -14.81 15.09
CA VAL A 399 2.30 -13.86 14.98
C VAL A 399 3.61 -14.45 15.51
N ALA A 400 3.57 -15.15 16.64
CA ALA A 400 4.76 -15.81 17.20
C ALA A 400 5.31 -16.90 16.29
N ALA A 401 4.45 -17.69 15.64
CA ALA A 401 4.87 -18.68 14.66
C ALA A 401 5.56 -18.03 13.44
N LEU A 402 4.96 -16.97 12.87
CA LEU A 402 5.55 -16.23 11.77
C LEU A 402 6.89 -15.57 12.15
N ALA A 403 7.00 -15.05 13.37
CA ALA A 403 8.26 -14.51 13.87
C ALA A 403 9.33 -15.61 13.98
N ALA A 404 8.99 -16.79 14.52
CA ALA A 404 9.90 -17.92 14.61
C ALA A 404 10.37 -18.42 13.23
N ASP A 405 9.46 -18.48 12.25
CA ASP A 405 9.80 -18.83 10.87
C ASP A 405 10.77 -17.80 10.26
N SER A 406 10.53 -16.51 10.49
CA SER A 406 11.42 -15.43 10.07
C SER A 406 12.81 -15.56 10.70
N ASP A 407 12.91 -15.83 11.99
CA ASP A 407 14.18 -16.02 12.69
C ASP A 407 14.94 -17.25 12.16
N ALA A 408 14.22 -18.35 11.89
CA ALA A 408 14.80 -19.56 11.32
C ALA A 408 15.37 -19.32 9.90
N LEU A 409 14.72 -18.49 9.10
CA LEU A 409 15.23 -18.07 7.79
C LEU A 409 16.54 -17.29 7.91
N VAL A 410 16.63 -16.35 8.86
CA VAL A 410 17.87 -15.58 9.10
C VAL A 410 19.02 -16.50 9.48
N VAL A 411 18.77 -17.49 10.35
CA VAL A 411 19.80 -18.48 10.75
C VAL A 411 20.28 -19.28 9.55
N ARG A 412 19.37 -19.85 8.75
CA ARG A 412 19.71 -20.63 7.55
C ARG A 412 20.45 -19.81 6.50
N GLN A 413 20.09 -18.54 6.33
CA GLN A 413 20.81 -17.63 5.45
C GLN A 413 22.26 -17.46 5.91
N GLY A 414 22.50 -17.34 7.21
CA GLY A 414 23.86 -17.30 7.78
C GLY A 414 24.67 -18.57 7.51
N GLU A 415 24.05 -19.75 7.66
CA GLU A 415 24.69 -21.04 7.34
C GLU A 415 25.06 -21.17 5.85
N ILE A 416 24.18 -20.71 4.96
CA ILE A 416 24.43 -20.70 3.51
C ILE A 416 25.58 -19.75 3.15
N GLU A 417 25.63 -18.55 3.72
CA GLU A 417 26.75 -17.62 3.49
C GLU A 417 28.08 -18.17 4.03
N ALA A 418 28.07 -18.88 5.16
CA ALA A 418 29.27 -19.56 5.66
C ALA A 418 29.77 -20.66 4.69
N LEU A 419 28.86 -21.48 4.16
CA LEU A 419 29.21 -22.49 3.14
C LEU A 419 29.75 -21.87 1.86
N LYS A 420 29.20 -20.73 1.45
CA LYS A 420 29.66 -19.96 0.29
C LYS A 420 31.07 -19.40 0.50
N THR A 421 31.39 -18.92 1.71
CA THR A 421 32.75 -18.51 2.07
C THR A 421 33.72 -19.69 2.02
N ASP A 422 33.36 -20.85 2.61
CA ASP A 422 34.21 -22.06 2.54
C ASP A 422 34.44 -22.54 1.08
N LEU A 423 33.40 -22.47 0.24
CA LEU A 423 33.54 -22.77 -1.19
C LEU A 423 34.52 -21.83 -1.89
N GLN A 424 34.49 -20.54 -1.59
CA GLN A 424 35.42 -19.57 -2.16
C GLN A 424 36.86 -19.88 -1.75
N GLU A 425 37.12 -20.14 -0.46
CA GLU A 425 38.46 -20.49 0.03
C GLU A 425 39.00 -21.77 -0.63
N ARG A 426 38.13 -22.77 -0.84
CA ARG A 426 38.49 -24.02 -1.52
C ARG A 426 38.74 -23.81 -3.02
N GLU A 427 37.96 -22.97 -3.68
CA GLU A 427 38.17 -22.59 -5.07
C GLU A 427 39.51 -21.86 -5.25
N ASP A 428 39.85 -20.95 -4.34
CA ASP A 428 41.12 -20.22 -4.35
C ASP A 428 42.31 -21.19 -4.21
N ARG A 429 42.23 -22.18 -3.30
CA ARG A 429 43.26 -23.23 -3.15
C ARG A 429 43.41 -24.08 -4.41
N LEU A 430 42.29 -24.45 -5.04
CA LEU A 430 42.29 -25.19 -6.31
C LEU A 430 42.94 -24.38 -7.43
N ASN A 431 42.66 -23.08 -7.51
CA ASN A 431 43.22 -22.19 -8.51
C ASN A 431 44.74 -22.03 -8.34
N VAL A 432 45.22 -21.87 -7.12
CA VAL A 432 46.67 -21.81 -6.83
C VAL A 432 47.37 -23.10 -7.28
N LEU A 433 46.86 -24.26 -6.87
CA LEU A 433 47.46 -25.55 -7.22
C LEU A 433 47.39 -25.81 -8.74
N LYS A 434 46.29 -25.40 -9.38
CA LYS A 434 46.12 -25.50 -10.83
C LYS A 434 47.16 -24.69 -11.58
N ILE A 435 47.42 -23.45 -11.17
CA ILE A 435 48.45 -22.60 -11.80
C ILE A 435 49.82 -23.29 -11.71
N GLN A 436 50.18 -23.80 -10.54
CA GLN A 436 51.45 -24.51 -10.34
C GLN A 436 51.55 -25.77 -11.22
N MET A 437 50.47 -26.55 -11.34
CA MET A 437 50.42 -27.71 -12.23
C MET A 437 50.55 -27.30 -13.71
N ASP A 438 49.86 -26.26 -14.14
CA ASP A 438 49.94 -25.76 -15.51
C ASP A 438 51.38 -25.30 -15.85
N ASP A 439 52.10 -24.68 -14.90
CA ASP A 439 53.52 -24.30 -15.05
C ASP A 439 54.45 -25.51 -15.23
N TYR A 440 54.27 -26.58 -14.43
CA TYR A 440 55.03 -27.82 -14.60
C TYR A 440 54.75 -28.51 -15.93
N TYR A 441 53.48 -28.52 -16.35
CA TYR A 441 53.09 -29.08 -17.64
C TYR A 441 53.74 -28.32 -18.81
N ASN A 442 53.69 -26.99 -18.77
CA ASN A 442 54.23 -26.13 -19.83
C ASN A 442 55.76 -26.16 -19.92
N SER A 443 56.45 -26.40 -18.81
CA SER A 443 57.92 -26.52 -18.73
C SER A 443 58.45 -27.93 -19.00
N GLY A 444 57.57 -28.91 -19.28
CA GLY A 444 57.94 -30.31 -19.53
C GLY A 444 58.32 -31.10 -18.28
N GLN A 445 58.04 -30.59 -17.09
CA GLN A 445 58.34 -31.18 -15.78
C GLN A 445 57.27 -32.21 -15.37
N ILE A 446 57.15 -33.28 -16.15
CA ILE A 446 56.05 -34.27 -16.04
C ILE A 446 56.01 -35.00 -14.68
N SER A 447 57.16 -35.30 -14.08
CA SER A 447 57.20 -35.98 -12.78
C SER A 447 56.63 -35.09 -11.65
N GLN A 448 56.96 -33.79 -11.66
CA GLN A 448 56.43 -32.81 -10.70
C GLN A 448 54.93 -32.55 -10.91
N TYR A 449 54.48 -32.50 -12.17
CA TYR A 449 53.05 -32.44 -12.47
C TYR A 449 52.31 -33.64 -11.88
N ASN A 450 52.78 -34.86 -12.18
CA ASN A 450 52.14 -36.10 -11.74
C ASN A 450 52.12 -36.23 -10.21
N SER A 451 53.09 -35.67 -9.49
CA SER A 451 53.09 -35.70 -8.02
C SER A 451 51.98 -34.86 -7.38
N LEU A 452 51.48 -33.82 -8.07
CA LEU A 452 50.42 -32.93 -7.55
C LEU A 452 49.00 -33.39 -7.92
N VAL A 453 48.85 -34.29 -8.90
CA VAL A 453 47.53 -34.78 -9.35
C VAL A 453 46.70 -35.37 -8.22
N SER A 454 47.32 -36.14 -7.31
CA SER A 454 46.60 -36.75 -6.19
C SER A 454 46.07 -35.70 -5.22
N GLU A 455 46.86 -34.68 -4.90
CA GLU A 455 46.45 -33.57 -4.02
C GLU A 455 45.33 -32.74 -4.65
N TYR A 456 45.47 -32.41 -5.94
CA TYR A 456 44.45 -31.69 -6.69
C TYR A 456 43.12 -32.44 -6.70
N ASN A 457 43.14 -33.75 -6.96
CA ASN A 457 41.93 -34.58 -6.95
C ASN A 457 41.26 -34.63 -5.57
N VAL A 458 42.04 -34.63 -4.48
CA VAL A 458 41.50 -34.55 -3.11
C VAL A 458 40.80 -33.21 -2.90
N LEU A 459 41.43 -32.09 -3.25
CA LEU A 459 40.83 -30.75 -3.10
C LEU A 459 39.53 -30.61 -3.92
N VAL A 460 39.50 -31.16 -5.15
CA VAL A 460 38.29 -31.18 -5.98
C VAL A 460 37.19 -32.00 -5.31
N SER A 461 37.52 -33.16 -4.75
CA SER A 461 36.55 -34.00 -4.03
C SER A 461 35.97 -33.27 -2.83
N GLU A 462 36.80 -32.63 -2.01
CA GLU A 462 36.34 -31.86 -0.85
C GLU A 462 35.46 -30.67 -1.26
N TYR A 463 35.87 -29.92 -2.28
CA TYR A 463 35.05 -28.82 -2.83
C TYR A 463 33.67 -29.31 -3.27
N ASN A 464 33.61 -30.43 -4.01
CA ASN A 464 32.35 -30.98 -4.49
C ASN A 464 31.41 -31.44 -3.36
N VAL A 465 31.95 -31.94 -2.24
CA VAL A 465 31.14 -32.31 -1.07
C VAL A 465 30.46 -31.08 -0.47
N VAL A 466 31.21 -30.00 -0.27
CA VAL A 466 30.67 -28.73 0.25
C VAL A 466 29.68 -28.12 -0.75
N LEU A 467 29.99 -28.18 -2.05
CA LEU A 467 29.13 -27.64 -3.11
C LEU A 467 27.76 -28.33 -3.14
N ASN A 468 27.74 -29.66 -2.96
CA ASN A 468 26.49 -30.40 -2.88
C ASN A 468 25.69 -30.02 -1.63
N THR A 469 26.37 -29.82 -0.50
CA THR A 469 25.73 -29.37 0.75
C THR A 469 25.14 -27.97 0.60
N TYR A 470 25.92 -27.04 0.04
CA TYR A 470 25.48 -25.67 -0.26
C TYR A 470 24.24 -25.66 -1.15
N ARG A 471 24.25 -26.43 -2.26
CA ARG A 471 23.10 -26.52 -3.17
C ARG A 471 21.85 -27.03 -2.46
N ALA A 472 21.97 -28.12 -1.71
CA ALA A 472 20.84 -28.69 -0.97
C ALA A 472 20.28 -27.70 0.07
N GLN A 473 21.14 -26.95 0.77
CA GLN A 473 20.71 -25.94 1.73
C GLN A 473 20.02 -24.75 1.06
N VAL A 474 20.54 -24.27 -0.09
CA VAL A 474 19.90 -23.22 -0.88
C VAL A 474 18.50 -23.66 -1.35
N ASP A 475 18.36 -24.89 -1.84
CA ASP A 475 17.06 -25.41 -2.27
C ASP A 475 16.06 -25.48 -1.11
N ALA A 476 16.49 -26.01 0.05
CA ALA A 476 15.66 -26.07 1.25
C ALA A 476 15.28 -24.66 1.78
N TYR A 477 16.22 -23.72 1.74
CA TYR A 477 15.97 -22.32 2.11
C TYR A 477 14.95 -21.67 1.20
N ASN A 478 15.07 -21.85 -0.12
CA ASN A 478 14.13 -21.27 -1.10
C ASN A 478 12.70 -21.78 -0.89
N ILE A 479 12.52 -23.05 -0.52
CA ILE A 479 11.20 -23.61 -0.18
C ILE A 479 10.62 -22.90 1.04
N LEU A 480 11.39 -22.77 2.12
CA LEU A 480 10.91 -22.09 3.34
C LEU A 480 10.61 -20.61 3.10
N VAL A 481 11.42 -19.92 2.29
CA VAL A 481 11.14 -18.53 1.90
C VAL A 481 9.81 -18.44 1.15
N ALA A 482 9.50 -19.39 0.27
CA ALA A 482 8.23 -19.42 -0.45
C ALA A 482 7.04 -19.64 0.49
N GLU A 483 7.16 -20.57 1.44
CA GLU A 483 6.15 -20.86 2.46
C GLU A 483 5.91 -19.67 3.39
N PHE A 484 6.98 -19.09 3.95
CA PHE A 484 6.92 -17.90 4.78
C PHE A 484 6.28 -16.72 4.04
N ASN A 485 6.70 -16.47 2.79
CA ASN A 485 6.12 -15.40 1.99
C ASN A 485 4.63 -15.64 1.71
N ALA A 486 4.20 -16.89 1.53
CA ALA A 486 2.78 -17.22 1.37
C ALA A 486 2.00 -16.95 2.66
N ALA A 487 2.51 -17.40 3.80
CA ALA A 487 1.89 -17.18 5.11
C ALA A 487 1.85 -15.68 5.50
N SER A 488 2.90 -14.92 5.17
CA SER A 488 2.99 -13.48 5.36
C SER A 488 1.94 -12.74 4.52
N ARG A 489 1.78 -13.11 3.23
CA ARG A 489 0.71 -12.56 2.38
C ARG A 489 -0.69 -12.91 2.90
N GLU A 490 -0.89 -14.14 3.35
CA GLU A 490 -2.17 -14.59 3.93
C GLU A 490 -2.53 -13.79 5.19
N PHE A 491 -1.55 -13.52 6.06
CA PHE A 491 -1.73 -12.76 7.29
C PHE A 491 -2.19 -11.32 7.02
N TYR A 492 -1.64 -10.67 5.99
CA TYR A 492 -2.01 -9.31 5.58
C TYR A 492 -3.04 -9.24 4.45
N GLN A 493 -3.58 -10.39 4.01
CA GLN A 493 -4.54 -10.53 2.90
C GLN A 493 -4.14 -9.83 1.59
N LYS A 494 -2.84 -9.84 1.28
CA LYS A 494 -2.26 -9.18 0.10
C LYS A 494 -2.44 -10.01 -1.16
#